data_AF-A0A8K0M4Q9-F1
#
_entry.id   AF-A0A8K0M4Q9-F1
#
_cell.length_a   1.000
_cell.length_b   1.000
_cell.length_c   1.000
_cell.angle_alpha   90.00
_cell.angle_beta   90.00
_cell.angle_gamma   90.00
#
_symmetry.space_group_name_H-M   'P 1'
#
loop_
_entity.id
_entity.type
_entity.pdbx_description
1 polymer ?
#
loop_
_entity_poly.entity_id
_entity_poly.type
_entity_poly.pdbx_seq_one_letter_code
_entity_poly.pdbx_strand_id
1 'polypeptide(L)'
;MSSPASPDQKITQKAIIISAFPCAGKSWLQHHSHTGYPVLDLDSSRISFLGDGKPRNPQFKENYLDEIQKFIGQRTVILVSTHEELRNGLKDRGLKYSLVFPERGLKNQWLTRLKKRGDYGLADLLQEDWDKFITGCMNQKGCEIHPLGSGQYLSTIIEDIERQYWTKLDRFLIKSKGRWLLCLRILKRKMS
;
A
#
# COMPACT_ATOMS: atom_id res chain seq x y z
N MET A 1 -17.36 -13.92 16.83
CA MET A 1 -16.21 -13.64 17.71
C MET A 1 -14.96 -13.92 16.89
N SER A 2 -14.32 -12.88 16.36
CA SER A 2 -13.11 -12.99 15.54
C SER A 2 -11.91 -13.21 16.47
N SER A 3 -11.19 -14.32 16.28
CA SER A 3 -9.95 -14.60 17.02
C SER A 3 -8.95 -13.47 16.83
N PRO A 4 -8.28 -12.99 17.89
CA PRO A 4 -7.15 -12.08 17.75
C PRO A 4 -6.04 -12.79 16.98
N ALA A 5 -5.51 -12.13 15.94
CA ALA A 5 -4.36 -12.61 15.19
C ALA A 5 -3.22 -12.97 16.14
N SER A 6 -2.63 -14.15 15.96
CA SER A 6 -1.62 -14.67 16.89
C SER A 6 -0.34 -13.80 16.87
N PRO A 7 0.40 -13.71 18.00
CA PRO A 7 1.59 -12.86 18.13
C PRO A 7 2.78 -13.28 17.26
N ASP A 8 2.68 -14.40 16.54
CA ASP A 8 3.77 -15.10 15.86
C ASP A 8 3.67 -15.05 14.31
N GLN A 9 2.95 -14.08 13.74
CA GLN A 9 3.19 -13.69 12.35
C GLN A 9 4.58 -13.04 12.25
N LYS A 10 5.63 -13.88 12.25
CA LYS A 10 6.98 -13.54 11.78
C LYS A 10 6.80 -12.74 10.50
N ILE A 11 7.26 -11.49 10.47
CA ILE A 11 7.11 -10.63 9.29
C ILE A 11 7.86 -11.28 8.12
N THR A 12 7.10 -11.99 7.27
CA THR A 12 7.52 -12.60 6.00
C THR A 12 7.34 -11.64 4.83
N GLN A 13 6.83 -10.43 5.09
CA GLN A 13 6.56 -9.44 4.08
C GLN A 13 7.87 -8.95 3.45
N LYS A 14 8.13 -9.42 2.23
CA LYS A 14 9.20 -8.97 1.36
C LYS A 14 8.68 -8.05 0.25
N ALA A 15 7.37 -7.91 0.10
CA ALA A 15 6.77 -6.99 -0.86
C ALA A 15 6.57 -5.60 -0.25
N ILE A 16 6.75 -4.58 -1.09
CA ILE A 16 6.43 -3.19 -0.77
C ILE A 16 5.01 -2.93 -1.26
N ILE A 17 4.09 -2.67 -0.34
CA ILE A 17 2.71 -2.32 -0.69
C ILE A 17 2.57 -0.80 -0.68
N ILE A 18 2.07 -0.24 -1.78
CA ILE A 18 1.84 1.20 -1.94
C ILE A 18 0.38 1.44 -2.31
N SER A 19 -0.38 1.97 -1.36
CA SER A 19 -1.72 2.49 -1.60
C SER A 19 -1.60 3.91 -2.16
N ALA A 20 -1.85 4.10 -3.46
CA ALA A 20 -1.60 5.36 -4.14
C ALA A 20 -2.86 5.95 -4.79
N PHE A 21 -3.07 7.24 -4.56
CA PHE A 21 -4.25 8.00 -4.99
C PHE A 21 -4.40 7.98 -6.53
N PRO A 22 -5.60 8.18 -7.08
CA PRO A 22 -5.78 8.33 -8.53
C PRO A 22 -4.85 9.40 -9.13
N CYS A 23 -4.40 9.18 -10.36
CA CYS A 23 -3.44 10.06 -11.06
C CYS A 23 -2.08 10.29 -10.37
N ALA A 24 -1.71 9.47 -9.39
CA ALA A 24 -0.35 9.48 -8.81
C ALA A 24 0.72 8.84 -9.72
N GLY A 25 0.35 8.22 -10.85
CA GLY A 25 1.29 7.61 -11.79
C GLY A 25 1.55 6.11 -11.59
N LYS A 26 0.62 5.37 -10.96
CA LYS A 26 0.75 3.92 -10.72
C LYS A 26 1.05 3.12 -11.99
N SER A 27 0.18 3.20 -12.99
CA SER A 27 0.32 2.43 -14.23
C SER A 27 1.55 2.87 -15.03
N TRP A 28 1.92 4.15 -14.97
CA TRP A 28 3.17 4.62 -15.56
C TRP A 28 4.39 3.95 -14.91
N LEU A 29 4.44 3.90 -13.57
CA LEU A 29 5.52 3.26 -12.82
C LEU A 29 5.62 1.75 -13.12
N GLN A 30 4.49 1.08 -13.31
CA GLN A 30 4.48 -0.34 -13.69
C GLN A 30 5.24 -0.61 -15.00
N HIS A 31 5.11 0.28 -15.99
CA HIS A 31 5.71 0.10 -17.31
C HIS A 31 7.12 0.70 -17.45
N HIS A 32 7.50 1.63 -16.58
CA HIS A 32 8.76 2.38 -16.66
C HIS A 32 9.64 2.13 -15.44
N SER A 33 9.56 0.92 -14.85
CA SER A 33 10.16 0.51 -13.58
C SER A 33 11.41 1.32 -13.18
N HIS A 34 11.24 2.23 -12.23
CA HIS A 34 12.32 2.95 -11.55
C HIS A 34 12.86 2.18 -10.34
N THR A 35 12.40 0.95 -10.18
CA THR A 35 12.68 0.09 -9.04
C THR A 35 13.56 -1.08 -9.49
N GLY A 36 14.39 -1.58 -8.58
CA GLY A 36 15.14 -2.84 -8.79
C GLY A 36 14.27 -4.10 -8.70
N TYR A 37 12.94 -3.95 -8.64
CA TYR A 37 11.97 -4.99 -8.35
C TYR A 37 10.79 -4.94 -9.32
N PRO A 38 10.15 -6.08 -9.63
CA PRO A 38 8.90 -6.11 -10.38
C PRO A 38 7.83 -5.21 -9.73
N VAL A 39 7.08 -4.49 -10.57
CA VAL A 39 5.97 -3.64 -10.14
C VAL A 39 4.66 -4.24 -10.63
N LEU A 40 3.69 -4.40 -9.73
CA LEU A 40 2.36 -4.90 -10.01
C LEU A 40 1.32 -3.83 -9.71
N ASP A 41 0.61 -3.33 -10.72
CA ASP A 41 -0.57 -2.48 -10.51
C ASP A 41 -1.81 -3.38 -10.38
N LEU A 42 -2.25 -3.59 -9.14
CA LEU A 42 -3.50 -4.29 -8.87
C LEU A 42 -4.63 -3.27 -9.04
N ASP A 43 -5.01 -2.97 -10.27
CA ASP A 43 -6.03 -1.96 -10.53
C ASP A 43 -7.38 -2.39 -9.93
N SER A 44 -7.92 -1.52 -9.06
CA SER A 44 -9.22 -1.73 -8.43
C SER A 44 -10.33 -1.87 -9.45
N SER A 45 -10.26 -1.20 -10.62
CA SER A 45 -11.31 -1.30 -11.64
C SER A 45 -11.55 -2.75 -12.10
N ARG A 46 -10.48 -3.56 -12.17
CA ARG A 46 -10.51 -4.96 -12.64
C ARG A 46 -11.05 -5.93 -11.58
N ILE A 47 -11.03 -5.54 -10.31
CA ILE A 47 -11.40 -6.38 -9.16
C ILE A 47 -12.75 -5.96 -8.57
N SER A 48 -13.16 -4.70 -8.79
CA SER A 48 -14.34 -4.07 -8.16
C SER A 48 -15.68 -4.62 -8.64
N PHE A 49 -15.74 -5.17 -9.84
CA PHE A 49 -17.00 -5.53 -10.49
C PHE A 49 -17.02 -7.02 -10.83
N LEU A 50 -18.21 -7.63 -10.79
CA LEU A 50 -18.41 -9.03 -11.20
C LEU A 50 -18.36 -9.22 -12.74
N GLY A 51 -17.94 -8.18 -13.48
CA GLY A 51 -17.91 -8.05 -14.94
C GLY A 51 -18.31 -6.64 -15.38
N ASP A 52 -18.12 -6.32 -16.66
CA ASP A 52 -18.46 -5.01 -17.23
C ASP A 52 -19.96 -4.70 -17.02
N GLY A 53 -20.26 -3.55 -16.40
CA GLY A 53 -21.63 -3.10 -16.13
C GLY A 53 -22.37 -3.86 -15.01
N LYS A 54 -21.70 -4.75 -14.27
CA LYS A 54 -22.31 -5.52 -13.17
C LYS A 54 -22.17 -4.83 -11.81
N PRO A 55 -23.00 -5.18 -10.80
CA PRO A 55 -22.88 -4.61 -9.46
C PRO A 55 -21.50 -4.85 -8.85
N ARG A 56 -21.12 -3.96 -7.93
CA ARG A 56 -19.89 -4.05 -7.15
C ARG A 56 -19.83 -5.41 -6.46
N ASN A 57 -18.69 -6.10 -6.57
CA ASN A 57 -18.51 -7.39 -5.93
C ASN A 57 -18.59 -7.20 -4.40
N PRO A 58 -19.57 -7.81 -3.70
CA PRO A 58 -19.69 -7.67 -2.24
C PRO A 58 -18.47 -8.27 -1.49
N GLN A 59 -17.72 -9.16 -2.13
CA GLN A 59 -16.46 -9.73 -1.61
C GLN A 59 -15.21 -9.01 -2.14
N PHE A 60 -15.36 -7.85 -2.78
CA PHE A 60 -14.26 -7.08 -3.37
C PHE A 60 -13.07 -6.92 -2.42
N LYS A 61 -13.34 -6.50 -1.18
CA LYS A 61 -12.29 -6.26 -0.18
C LYS A 61 -11.45 -7.51 0.05
N GLU A 62 -12.09 -8.64 0.33
CA GLU A 62 -11.40 -9.88 0.68
C GLU A 62 -10.64 -10.44 -0.53
N ASN A 63 -11.28 -10.46 -1.71
CA ASN A 63 -10.63 -10.91 -2.94
C ASN A 63 -9.37 -10.09 -3.26
N TYR A 64 -9.44 -8.77 -3.09
CA TYR A 64 -8.29 -7.89 -3.34
C TYR A 64 -7.16 -8.17 -2.35
N LEU A 65 -7.47 -8.26 -1.06
CA LEU A 65 -6.45 -8.53 -0.03
C LEU A 65 -5.83 -9.93 -0.21
N ASP A 66 -6.60 -10.89 -0.71
CA ASP A 66 -6.11 -12.23 -1.04
C ASP A 66 -5.20 -12.23 -2.26
N GLU A 67 -5.48 -11.43 -3.28
CA GLU A 67 -4.54 -11.20 -4.39
C GLU A 67 -3.22 -10.60 -3.90
N ILE A 68 -3.26 -9.59 -3.01
CA ILE A 68 -2.05 -9.02 -2.40
C ILE A 68 -1.26 -10.10 -1.67
N GLN A 69 -1.94 -10.96 -0.91
CA GLN A 69 -1.33 -12.01 -0.10
C GLN A 69 -0.49 -13.00 -0.92
N LYS A 70 -0.81 -13.24 -2.20
CA LYS A 70 -0.03 -14.11 -3.09
C LYS A 70 1.39 -13.59 -3.32
N PHE A 71 1.59 -12.27 -3.22
CA PHE A 71 2.84 -11.61 -3.53
C PHE A 71 3.62 -11.14 -2.30
N ILE A 72 3.03 -11.15 -1.09
CA ILE A 72 3.68 -10.58 0.10
C ILE A 72 5.07 -11.18 0.42
N GLY A 73 5.31 -12.44 0.06
CA GLY A 73 6.59 -13.13 0.27
C GLY A 73 7.64 -12.89 -0.81
N GLN A 74 7.31 -12.13 -1.85
CA GLN A 74 8.14 -11.87 -3.02
C GLN A 74 8.77 -10.48 -2.95
N ARG A 75 9.94 -10.29 -3.57
CA ARG A 75 10.58 -8.96 -3.67
C ARG A 75 9.95 -8.18 -4.83
N THR A 76 8.78 -7.61 -4.56
CA THR A 76 7.89 -6.97 -5.55
C THR A 76 7.32 -5.69 -4.96
N VAL A 77 7.06 -4.69 -5.81
CA VAL A 77 6.26 -3.51 -5.48
C VAL A 77 4.82 -3.76 -5.91
N ILE A 78 3.87 -3.67 -4.99
CA ILE A 78 2.45 -3.88 -5.22
C ILE A 78 1.74 -2.53 -5.08
N LEU A 79 1.20 -2.02 -6.19
CA LEU A 79 0.44 -0.79 -6.22
C LEU A 79 -1.04 -1.11 -6.05
N VAL A 80 -1.69 -0.40 -5.14
CA VAL A 80 -3.09 -0.60 -4.82
C VAL A 80 -3.82 0.74 -4.72
N SER A 81 -5.14 0.69 -4.80
CA SER A 81 -6.01 1.86 -4.65
C SER A 81 -6.00 2.44 -3.22
N THR A 82 -6.44 3.68 -3.07
CA THR A 82 -6.65 4.36 -1.78
C THR A 82 -8.08 4.25 -1.28
N HIS A 83 -8.78 3.14 -1.54
CA HIS A 83 -10.09 2.94 -0.93
C HIS A 83 -9.94 2.69 0.58
N GLU A 84 -10.79 3.33 1.37
CA GLU A 84 -10.75 3.23 2.84
C GLU A 84 -10.92 1.79 3.33
N GLU A 85 -11.87 1.05 2.76
CA GLU A 85 -12.12 -0.37 3.06
C GLU A 85 -10.86 -1.24 2.85
N LEU A 86 -10.09 -0.95 1.79
CA LEU A 86 -8.86 -1.67 1.48
C LEU A 86 -7.75 -1.31 2.47
N ARG A 87 -7.57 -0.01 2.78
CA ARG A 87 -6.60 0.45 3.78
C ARG A 87 -6.86 -0.13 5.17
N ASN A 88 -8.13 -0.21 5.56
CA ASN A 88 -8.56 -0.83 6.80
C ASN A 88 -8.28 -2.34 6.77
N GLY A 89 -8.58 -3.02 5.66
CA GLY A 89 -8.24 -4.44 5.49
C GLY A 89 -6.74 -4.74 5.58
N LEU A 90 -5.88 -3.90 4.99
CA LEU A 90 -4.42 -4.03 5.12
C LEU A 90 -3.98 -3.89 6.58
N LYS A 91 -4.52 -2.89 7.29
CA LYS A 91 -4.26 -2.66 8.71
C LYS A 91 -4.73 -3.85 9.57
N ASP A 92 -5.94 -4.35 9.35
CA ASP A 92 -6.53 -5.45 10.11
C ASP A 92 -5.73 -6.75 9.95
N ARG A 93 -5.13 -6.96 8.76
CA ARG A 93 -4.22 -8.09 8.47
C ARG A 93 -2.77 -7.84 8.93
N GLY A 94 -2.48 -6.70 9.55
CA GLY A 94 -1.13 -6.35 10.00
C GLY A 94 -0.12 -6.12 8.88
N LEU A 95 -0.58 -5.90 7.64
CA LEU A 95 0.27 -5.67 6.48
C LEU A 95 0.82 -4.24 6.51
N LYS A 96 2.13 -4.11 6.35
CA LYS A 96 2.79 -2.80 6.32
C LYS A 96 2.66 -2.23 4.91
N TYR A 97 2.23 -0.98 4.80
CA TYR A 97 2.11 -0.30 3.52
C TYR A 97 2.41 1.19 3.62
N SER A 98 2.74 1.76 2.46
CA SER A 98 2.91 3.20 2.26
C SER A 98 1.63 3.76 1.65
N LEU A 99 1.15 4.89 2.16
CA LEU A 99 -0.02 5.61 1.69
C LEU A 99 0.43 6.90 1.00
N VAL A 100 0.19 6.98 -0.31
CA VAL A 100 0.62 8.07 -1.19
C VAL A 100 -0.60 8.82 -1.71
N PHE A 101 -0.69 10.11 -1.40
CA PHE A 101 -1.82 10.95 -1.77
C PHE A 101 -1.39 12.41 -1.94
N PRO A 102 -2.12 13.24 -2.70
CA PRO A 102 -1.74 14.64 -2.89
C PRO A 102 -1.83 15.44 -1.60
N GLU A 103 -0.97 16.45 -1.47
CA GLU A 103 -1.19 17.52 -0.50
C GLU A 103 -2.54 18.19 -0.72
N ARG A 104 -3.17 18.62 0.39
CA ARG A 104 -4.55 19.13 0.39
C ARG A 104 -4.78 20.30 -0.58
N GLY A 105 -3.78 21.16 -0.77
CA GLY A 105 -3.84 22.34 -1.65
C GLY A 105 -3.81 22.03 -3.15
N LEU A 106 -3.62 20.77 -3.56
CA LEU A 106 -3.39 20.40 -4.96
C LEU A 106 -4.65 19.95 -5.72
N LYS A 107 -5.85 20.27 -5.18
CA LYS A 107 -7.15 19.88 -5.76
C LYS A 107 -7.21 20.15 -7.26
N ASN A 108 -6.97 21.40 -7.66
CA ASN A 108 -7.07 21.81 -9.07
C ASN A 108 -6.08 21.05 -9.96
N GLN A 109 -4.84 20.84 -9.50
CA GLN A 109 -3.85 20.07 -10.25
C GLN A 109 -4.30 18.64 -10.50
N TRP A 110 -4.87 17.97 -9.48
CA TRP A 110 -5.37 16.61 -9.61
C TRP A 110 -6.61 16.51 -10.50
N LEU A 111 -7.53 17.47 -10.40
CA LEU A 111 -8.68 17.55 -11.31
C LEU A 111 -8.22 17.74 -12.76
N THR A 112 -7.21 18.59 -13.01
CA THR A 112 -6.61 18.73 -14.35
C THR A 112 -5.97 17.42 -14.82
N ARG A 113 -5.24 16.70 -13.96
CA ARG A 113 -4.66 15.39 -14.32
C ARG A 113 -5.73 14.39 -14.74
N LEU A 114 -6.86 14.33 -14.02
CA LEU A 114 -7.98 13.44 -14.34
C LEU A 114 -8.67 13.81 -15.65
N LYS A 115 -8.98 15.10 -15.85
CA LYS A 115 -9.58 15.59 -17.10
C LYS A 115 -8.68 15.33 -18.31
N LYS A 116 -7.37 15.56 -18.18
CA LYS A 116 -6.37 15.22 -19.23
C LYS A 116 -6.30 13.72 -19.52
N ARG A 117 -6.54 12.87 -18.52
CA ARG A 117 -6.64 11.41 -18.70
C ARG A 117 -7.96 10.97 -19.35
N GLY A 118 -8.96 11.85 -19.41
CA GLY A 118 -10.31 11.54 -19.91
C GLY A 118 -11.22 10.91 -18.86
N ASP A 119 -10.85 10.94 -17.57
CA ASP A 119 -11.63 10.35 -16.48
C ASP A 119 -12.49 11.41 -15.78
N TYR A 120 -13.52 11.87 -16.49
CA TYR A 120 -14.39 12.94 -16.04
C TYR A 120 -15.26 12.54 -14.84
N GLY A 121 -15.77 11.31 -14.82
CA GLY A 121 -16.59 10.83 -13.70
C GLY A 121 -15.83 10.81 -12.37
N LEU A 122 -14.56 10.38 -12.37
CA LEU A 122 -13.73 10.46 -11.18
C LEU A 122 -13.33 11.90 -10.86
N ALA A 123 -13.16 12.77 -11.86
CA ALA A 123 -12.92 14.19 -11.63
C ALA A 123 -14.09 14.86 -10.92
N ASP A 124 -15.33 14.57 -11.30
CA ASP A 124 -16.53 15.12 -10.68
C ASP A 124 -16.67 14.62 -9.23
N LEU A 125 -16.50 13.31 -9.01
CA LEU A 125 -16.49 12.73 -7.67
C LEU A 125 -15.42 13.36 -6.77
N LEU A 126 -14.19 13.54 -7.28
CA LEU A 126 -13.13 14.21 -6.52
C LEU A 126 -13.41 15.70 -6.33
N GLN A 127 -14.09 16.36 -7.25
CA GLN A 127 -14.42 17.78 -7.12
C GLN A 127 -15.35 18.00 -5.92
N GLU A 128 -16.31 17.11 -5.70
CA GLU A 128 -17.24 17.15 -4.57
C GLU A 128 -16.58 16.69 -3.27
N ASP A 129 -15.96 15.51 -3.28
CA ASP A 129 -15.51 14.81 -2.06
C ASP A 129 -14.00 14.98 -1.76
N TRP A 130 -13.29 15.92 -2.40
CA TRP A 130 -11.84 16.12 -2.23
C TRP A 130 -11.39 16.12 -0.77
N ASP A 131 -11.94 17.03 0.03
CA ASP A 131 -11.52 17.23 1.41
C ASP A 131 -11.78 15.99 2.27
N LYS A 132 -12.89 15.30 2.02
CA LYS A 132 -13.23 14.04 2.68
C LYS A 132 -12.19 12.95 2.36
N PHE A 133 -11.83 12.77 1.09
CA PHE A 133 -10.85 11.77 0.69
C PHE A 133 -9.45 12.06 1.23
N ILE A 134 -8.99 13.31 1.16
CA ILE A 134 -7.68 13.71 1.68
C ILE A 134 -7.66 13.56 3.21
N THR A 135 -8.70 14.01 3.90
CA THR A 135 -8.81 13.85 5.37
C THR A 135 -8.81 12.37 5.77
N GLY A 136 -9.52 11.52 5.03
CA GLY A 136 -9.50 10.07 5.24
C GLY A 136 -8.11 9.45 5.08
N CYS A 137 -7.29 9.97 4.16
CA CYS A 137 -5.90 9.54 4.01
C CYS A 137 -5.01 10.06 5.15
N MET A 138 -5.13 11.34 5.53
CA MET A 138 -4.35 11.96 6.62
C MET A 138 -4.62 11.31 7.98
N ASN A 139 -5.86 10.89 8.22
CA ASN A 139 -6.27 10.28 9.49
C ASN A 139 -5.95 8.78 9.57
N GLN A 140 -5.53 8.15 8.47
CA GLN A 140 -5.20 6.72 8.45
C GLN A 140 -4.08 6.41 9.44
N LYS A 141 -4.25 5.32 10.19
CA LYS A 141 -3.24 4.77 11.11
C LYS A 141 -2.76 3.41 10.62
N GLY A 142 -1.56 3.01 11.07
CA GLY A 142 -0.96 1.72 10.72
C GLY A 142 -0.26 1.69 9.36
N CYS A 143 0.06 2.85 8.80
CA CYS A 143 0.76 3.00 7.52
C CYS A 143 1.80 4.12 7.59
N GLU A 144 2.68 4.15 6.59
CA GLU A 144 3.61 5.26 6.38
C GLU A 144 2.99 6.25 5.41
N ILE A 145 2.95 7.53 5.75
CA ILE A 145 2.28 8.57 4.95
C ILE A 145 3.32 9.31 4.11
N HIS A 146 3.07 9.40 2.81
CA HIS A 146 3.92 10.08 1.83
C HIS A 146 3.07 11.02 0.96
N PRO A 147 2.84 12.28 1.41
CA PRO A 147 2.13 13.27 0.62
C PRO A 147 2.92 13.64 -0.64
N LEU A 148 2.23 13.80 -1.76
CA LEU A 148 2.81 14.31 -3.00
C LEU A 148 2.61 15.83 -3.08
N GLY A 149 3.71 16.56 -3.22
CA GLY A 149 3.71 17.99 -3.51
C GLY A 149 3.42 18.30 -4.97
N SER A 150 3.40 19.59 -5.30
CA SER A 150 3.15 20.05 -6.66
C SER A 150 4.13 19.46 -7.67
N GLY A 151 3.61 18.87 -8.74
CA GLY A 151 4.43 18.30 -9.83
C GLY A 151 5.01 16.92 -9.51
N GLN A 152 4.86 16.43 -8.28
CA GLN A 152 5.32 15.10 -7.89
C GLN A 152 4.36 13.99 -8.33
N TYR A 153 4.95 12.81 -8.50
CA TYR A 153 4.31 11.55 -8.86
C TYR A 153 4.94 10.43 -8.04
N LEU A 154 4.36 9.24 -8.08
CA LEU A 154 4.92 8.08 -7.39
C LEU A 154 6.37 7.80 -7.83
N SER A 155 6.68 7.98 -9.12
CA SER A 155 8.03 7.86 -9.66
C SER A 155 9.04 8.82 -9.02
N THR A 156 8.60 9.97 -8.52
CA THR A 156 9.50 10.95 -7.88
C THR A 156 9.89 10.57 -6.45
N ILE A 157 9.12 9.69 -5.80
CA ILE A 157 9.32 9.32 -4.39
C ILE A 157 9.55 7.83 -4.17
N ILE A 158 9.48 7.00 -5.23
CA ILE A 158 9.50 5.55 -5.09
C ILE A 158 10.81 5.06 -4.47
N GLU A 159 11.95 5.58 -4.90
CA GLU A 159 13.27 5.21 -4.36
C GLU A 159 13.38 5.51 -2.86
N ASP A 160 12.76 6.61 -2.41
CA ASP A 160 12.69 6.97 -0.99
C ASP A 160 11.85 5.98 -0.19
N ILE A 161 10.70 5.58 -0.73
CA ILE A 161 9.83 4.56 -0.12
C ILE A 161 10.58 3.23 -0.03
N GLU A 162 11.25 2.79 -1.11
CA GLU A 162 12.01 1.54 -1.13
C GLU A 162 13.13 1.55 -0.10
N ARG A 163 13.95 2.61 -0.10
CA ARG A 163 15.06 2.76 0.85
C ARG A 163 14.57 2.69 2.29
N GLN A 164 13.47 3.38 2.60
CA GLN A 164 12.88 3.37 3.95
C GLN A 164 12.39 1.97 4.33
N TYR A 165 11.69 1.29 3.42
CA TYR A 165 11.15 -0.05 3.65
C TYR A 165 12.27 -1.06 3.93
N TRP A 166 13.27 -1.13 3.04
CA TRP A 166 14.36 -2.11 3.17
C TRP A 166 15.24 -1.83 4.38
N THR A 167 15.53 -0.56 4.69
CA THR A 167 16.27 -0.19 5.91
C THR A 167 15.55 -0.67 7.17
N LYS A 168 14.21 -0.54 7.22
CA LYS A 168 13.40 -1.01 8.36
C LYS A 168 13.38 -2.53 8.44
N LEU A 169 13.26 -3.21 7.30
CA LEU A 169 13.26 -4.67 7.24
C LEU A 169 14.61 -5.24 7.70
N ASP A 170 15.73 -4.72 7.20
CA ASP A 170 17.07 -5.17 7.57
C ASP A 170 17.33 -4.98 9.07
N ARG A 171 16.98 -3.80 9.61
CA ARG A 171 17.09 -3.53 11.05
C ARG A 171 16.25 -4.51 11.88
N PHE A 172 15.05 -4.85 11.42
CA PHE A 172 14.20 -5.85 12.07
C PHE A 172 14.82 -7.25 12.03
N LEU A 173 15.35 -7.67 10.88
CA LEU A 173 15.99 -8.98 10.71
C LEU A 173 17.25 -9.12 11.57
N ILE A 174 18.09 -8.09 11.66
CA ILE A 174 19.29 -8.06 12.51
C ILE A 174 18.90 -8.22 13.99
N LYS A 175 17.93 -7.42 14.47
CA LYS A 175 17.44 -7.51 15.86
C LYS A 175 16.85 -8.88 16.18
N SER A 176 16.10 -9.46 15.23
CA SER A 176 15.46 -10.77 15.39
C SER A 176 16.48 -11.90 15.48
N LYS A 177 17.51 -11.89 14.60
CA LYS A 177 18.62 -12.85 14.67
C LYS A 177 19.39 -12.75 15.99
N GLY A 178 19.67 -11.53 16.47
CA GLY A 178 20.35 -11.30 17.74
C GLY A 178 19.59 -11.84 18.95
N ARG A 179 18.25 -11.62 19.01
CA ARG A 179 17.38 -12.22 20.04
C ARG A 179 17.38 -13.73 20.01
N TRP A 180 17.33 -14.32 18.81
CA TRP A 180 17.31 -15.77 18.65
C TRP A 180 18.60 -16.43 19.15
N LEU A 181 19.76 -15.83 18.84
CA LEU A 181 21.06 -16.26 19.36
C LEU A 181 21.14 -16.15 20.90
N LEU A 182 20.56 -15.09 21.48
CA LEU A 182 20.50 -14.93 22.94
C LEU A 182 19.61 -16.01 23.59
N CYS A 183 18.43 -16.29 23.04
CA CYS A 183 17.55 -17.36 23.53
C CYS A 183 18.22 -18.73 23.47
N LEU A 184 18.91 -19.06 22.36
CA LEU A 184 19.67 -20.31 22.24
C LEU A 184 20.77 -20.43 23.31
N ARG A 185 21.48 -19.33 23.60
CA ARG A 185 22.48 -19.29 24.67
C ARG A 185 21.89 -19.56 26.05
N ILE A 186 20.72 -18.99 26.35
CA ILE A 186 20.02 -19.21 27.63
C ILE A 186 19.53 -20.66 27.75
N LEU A 187 18.95 -21.22 26.68
CA LEU A 187 18.50 -22.61 26.65
C LEU A 187 19.65 -23.59 26.85
N LYS A 188 20.79 -23.39 26.17
CA LYS A 188 21.99 -24.21 26.35
C LYS A 188 22.55 -24.14 27.78
N ARG A 189 22.42 -23.00 28.46
CA ARG A 189 22.82 -22.83 29.88
C ARG A 189 21.87 -23.45 30.89
N LYS A 190 20.62 -23.72 30.52
CA LYS A 190 19.62 -24.37 31.40
C LYS A 190 19.61 -25.90 31.28
N MET A 191 20.25 -26.45 30.25
CA MET A 191 20.33 -27.90 29.98
C MET A 191 21.70 -28.49 30.32
N SER A 192 22.57 -27.70 30.95
CA SER A 192 23.89 -28.10 31.47
C SER A 192 23.96 -27.78 32.95
#